data_AF-A0A1V2ZC82-F1
#
_entry.id   AF-A0A1V2ZC82-F1
#
_cell.length_a   1.000
_cell.length_b   1.000
_cell.length_c   1.000
_cell.angle_alpha   90.00
_cell.angle_beta   90.00
_cell.angle_gamma   90.00
#
_symmetry.space_group_name_H-M   'P 1'
#
loop_
_entity.id
_entity.type
_entity.pdbx_description
1 polymer ?
#
loop_
_entity_poly.entity_id
_entity_poly.type
_entity_poly.pdbx_seq_one_letter_code
_entity_poly.pdbx_strand_id
1 'polypeptide(L)'
;MLIGDVAALDALAENVPDAVRELAAAFWPGGLTIVLHAQPSLIWDLGETRGTVALRMPDNPVTLELLAETGPLAVSSANRTGRPSATTAQEAFDQLGDAVDVYLDAGTAGTGYGDRPAGASESSTIIDATALSFDGGTLRILRQGVVSAVRIREVVGGLLPDGTDDAVTTGDTTETSQDSASSEPVEAQDEAAPSARPDWASGARLQDGPAASGTARPDSAPGE
;
A
#
# COMPACT_ATOMS: atom_id res chain seq x y z
N MET A 1 -0.49 -2.43 7.11
CA MET A 1 0.87 -2.95 7.41
C MET A 1 1.43 -3.57 6.16
N LEU A 2 2.69 -3.25 5.83
CA LEU A 2 3.43 -3.86 4.74
C LEU A 2 4.24 -5.04 5.26
N ILE A 3 4.31 -6.10 4.47
CA ILE A 3 5.07 -7.32 4.77
C ILE A 3 6.05 -7.62 3.63
N GLY A 4 7.22 -8.13 3.98
CA GLY A 4 8.27 -8.49 3.01
C GLY A 4 8.20 -9.93 2.52
N ASP A 5 7.38 -10.78 3.14
CA ASP A 5 7.22 -12.19 2.80
C ASP A 5 5.83 -12.72 3.18
N VAL A 6 5.35 -13.73 2.48
CA VAL A 6 4.07 -14.40 2.72
C VAL A 6 4.07 -15.13 4.07
N ALA A 7 5.20 -15.61 4.60
CA ALA A 7 5.21 -16.22 5.94
C ALA A 7 4.81 -15.24 7.05
N ALA A 8 5.00 -13.93 6.84
CA ALA A 8 4.52 -12.91 7.77
C ALA A 8 2.98 -12.86 7.84
N LEU A 9 2.27 -13.31 6.81
CA LEU A 9 0.81 -13.42 6.83
C LEU A 9 0.34 -14.30 8.00
N ASP A 10 0.93 -15.48 8.13
CA ASP A 10 0.58 -16.46 9.17
C ASP A 10 1.05 -16.04 10.58
N ALA A 11 2.10 -15.22 10.64
CA ALA A 11 2.57 -14.66 11.90
C ALA A 11 1.68 -13.51 12.41
N LEU A 12 1.02 -12.77 11.51
CA LEU A 12 0.30 -11.54 11.84
C LEU A 12 -1.22 -11.70 11.85
N ALA A 13 -1.76 -12.64 11.08
CA ALA A 13 -3.19 -12.89 10.96
C ALA A 13 -3.61 -14.23 11.58
N GLU A 14 -4.78 -14.25 12.17
CA GLU A 14 -5.38 -15.44 12.77
C GLU A 14 -6.15 -16.26 11.71
N ASN A 15 -5.99 -17.59 11.73
CA ASN A 15 -6.79 -18.56 10.95
C ASN A 15 -6.97 -18.18 9.46
N VAL A 16 -5.86 -17.91 8.76
CA VAL A 16 -5.87 -17.44 7.35
C VAL A 16 -6.55 -18.46 6.41
N PRO A 17 -7.69 -18.10 5.78
CA PRO A 17 -8.43 -18.99 4.87
C PRO A 17 -7.69 -19.30 3.56
N ASP A 18 -7.98 -20.43 2.93
CA ASP A 18 -7.33 -20.84 1.67
C ASP A 18 -7.57 -19.84 0.53
N ALA A 19 -8.79 -19.30 0.41
CA ALA A 19 -9.11 -18.27 -0.58
C ALA A 19 -8.23 -17.00 -0.42
N VAL A 20 -7.82 -16.68 0.81
CA VAL A 20 -6.90 -15.56 1.07
C VAL A 20 -5.48 -15.90 0.61
N ARG A 21 -5.06 -17.15 0.76
CA ARG A 21 -3.76 -17.63 0.25
C ARG A 21 -3.73 -17.64 -1.28
N GLU A 22 -4.82 -18.04 -1.93
CA GLU A 22 -4.96 -17.98 -3.39
C GLU A 22 -4.87 -16.53 -3.89
N LEU A 23 -5.53 -15.58 -3.23
CA LEU A 23 -5.44 -14.17 -3.54
C LEU A 23 -4.03 -13.61 -3.32
N ALA A 24 -3.37 -13.98 -2.22
CA ALA A 24 -1.99 -13.60 -1.97
C ALA A 24 -1.07 -14.16 -3.06
N ALA A 25 -1.18 -15.44 -3.41
CA ALA A 25 -0.37 -16.04 -4.47
C ALA A 25 -0.60 -15.39 -5.86
N ALA A 26 -1.81 -14.90 -6.13
CA ALA A 26 -2.15 -14.27 -7.40
C ALA A 26 -1.75 -12.79 -7.48
N PHE A 27 -1.79 -12.05 -6.36
CA PHE A 27 -1.69 -10.59 -6.37
C PHE A 27 -0.57 -10.02 -5.48
N TRP A 28 0.20 -10.87 -4.79
CA TRP A 28 1.39 -10.49 -4.03
C TRP A 28 2.67 -11.07 -4.65
N PRO A 29 3.76 -10.30 -4.74
CA PRO A 29 3.85 -8.85 -4.49
C PRO A 29 2.93 -8.03 -5.41
N GLY A 30 2.30 -6.98 -4.88
CA GLY A 30 1.41 -6.15 -5.70
C GLY A 30 0.50 -5.18 -4.98
N GLY A 31 -0.62 -4.93 -5.65
CA GLY A 31 -1.57 -3.86 -5.32
C GLY A 31 -2.79 -4.32 -4.54
N LEU A 32 -2.78 -5.50 -3.91
CA LEU A 32 -3.88 -5.98 -3.08
C LEU A 32 -3.57 -5.79 -1.59
N THR A 33 -4.53 -5.30 -0.83
CA THR A 33 -4.50 -5.23 0.63
C THR A 33 -5.64 -6.07 1.19
N ILE A 34 -5.34 -6.97 2.11
CA ILE A 34 -6.31 -7.91 2.68
C ILE A 34 -6.47 -7.61 4.17
N VAL A 35 -7.70 -7.37 4.61
CA VAL A 35 -8.07 -7.21 6.02
C VAL A 35 -8.49 -8.55 6.61
N LEU A 36 -7.84 -8.95 7.69
CA LEU A 36 -8.03 -10.22 8.40
C LEU A 36 -8.15 -9.97 9.90
N HIS A 37 -8.57 -10.98 10.66
CA HIS A 37 -8.40 -10.94 12.11
C HIS A 37 -6.92 -10.97 12.46
N ALA A 38 -6.51 -10.08 13.35
CA ALA A 38 -5.13 -10.02 13.83
C ALA A 38 -4.88 -11.17 14.81
N GLN A 39 -3.65 -11.70 14.84
CA GLN A 39 -3.25 -12.67 15.84
C GLN A 39 -3.44 -12.12 17.27
N PRO A 40 -4.22 -12.77 18.16
CA PRO A 40 -4.57 -12.23 19.47
C PRO A 40 -3.38 -11.99 20.41
N SER A 41 -2.27 -12.68 20.17
CA SER A 41 -1.03 -12.54 20.96
C SER A 41 -0.27 -11.25 20.64
N LEU A 42 -0.63 -10.55 19.56
CA LEU A 42 0.02 -9.33 19.13
C LEU A 42 -0.62 -8.13 19.82
N ILE A 43 0.12 -7.52 20.74
CA ILE A 43 -0.24 -6.25 21.36
C ILE A 43 0.42 -5.15 20.53
N TRP A 44 -0.38 -4.40 19.78
CA TRP A 44 0.11 -3.30 18.95
C TRP A 44 -0.61 -2.00 19.25
N ASP A 45 0.13 -0.90 19.20
CA ASP A 45 -0.43 0.45 19.24
C ASP A 45 -0.68 0.96 17.81
N LEU A 46 -1.66 0.35 17.15
CA LEU A 46 -2.12 0.74 15.79
C LEU A 46 -3.43 1.55 15.84
N GLY A 47 -3.79 2.07 17.02
CA GLY A 47 -5.09 2.68 17.29
C GLY A 47 -6.24 1.68 17.35
N GLU A 48 -7.45 2.15 17.03
CA GLU A 48 -8.68 1.36 17.05
C GLU A 48 -8.74 0.40 15.83
N THR A 49 -8.10 -0.75 15.93
CA THR A 49 -8.09 -1.77 14.85
C THR A 49 -9.26 -2.76 14.92
N ARG A 50 -10.04 -2.73 16.01
CA ARG A 50 -11.14 -3.67 16.28
C ARG A 50 -10.72 -5.14 16.14
N GLY A 51 -9.46 -5.47 16.48
CA GLY A 51 -8.92 -6.82 16.38
C GLY A 51 -8.63 -7.29 14.94
N THR A 52 -8.49 -6.36 13.99
CA THR A 52 -8.18 -6.66 12.59
C THR A 52 -6.83 -6.10 12.17
N VAL A 53 -6.25 -6.67 11.12
CA VAL A 53 -5.02 -6.20 10.50
C VAL A 53 -5.18 -6.14 8.99
N ALA A 54 -4.76 -5.04 8.38
CA ALA A 54 -4.68 -4.88 6.93
C ALA A 54 -3.25 -5.18 6.46
N LEU A 55 -3.06 -6.25 5.69
CA LEU A 55 -1.76 -6.71 5.22
C LEU A 55 -1.62 -6.51 3.71
N ARG A 56 -0.40 -6.19 3.26
CA ARG A 56 -0.03 -6.08 1.85
C ARG A 56 1.44 -6.38 1.66
N MET A 57 1.78 -7.19 0.67
CA MET A 57 3.14 -7.29 0.15
C MET A 57 3.29 -6.35 -1.05
N PRO A 58 4.02 -5.24 -0.94
CA PRO A 58 4.13 -4.26 -2.02
C PRO A 58 5.03 -4.78 -3.16
N ASP A 59 4.65 -4.50 -4.40
CA ASP A 59 5.53 -4.71 -5.56
C ASP A 59 6.42 -3.48 -5.77
N ASN A 60 7.43 -3.34 -4.91
CA ASN A 60 8.50 -2.36 -5.05
C ASN A 60 9.79 -2.96 -4.49
N PRO A 61 10.83 -3.17 -5.32
CA PRO A 61 12.07 -3.82 -4.88
C PRO A 61 12.74 -3.13 -3.67
N VAL A 62 12.79 -1.80 -3.66
CA VAL A 62 13.38 -1.02 -2.56
C VAL A 62 12.57 -1.18 -1.27
N THR A 63 11.23 -1.15 -1.36
CA THR A 63 10.38 -1.41 -0.20
C THR A 63 10.53 -2.84 0.31
N LEU A 64 10.66 -3.83 -0.57
CA LEU A 64 10.85 -5.22 -0.17
C LEU A 64 12.21 -5.44 0.51
N GLU A 65 13.28 -4.82 0.00
CA GLU A 65 14.61 -4.83 0.64
C GLU A 65 14.56 -4.19 2.04
N LEU A 66 13.89 -3.04 2.17
CA LEU A 66 13.68 -2.41 3.48
C LEU A 66 12.91 -3.33 4.44
N LEU A 67 11.87 -4.00 3.98
CA LEU A 67 11.07 -4.93 4.79
C LEU A 67 11.84 -6.20 5.18
N ALA A 68 12.81 -6.62 4.36
CA ALA A 68 13.70 -7.74 4.70
C ALA A 68 14.61 -7.40 5.90
N GLU A 69 15.06 -6.15 5.98
CA GLU A 69 15.93 -5.66 7.07
C GLU A 69 15.15 -5.26 8.33
N THR A 70 13.97 -4.66 8.16
CA THR A 70 13.21 -4.07 9.28
C THR A 70 12.09 -4.98 9.81
N GLY A 71 11.66 -5.96 9.02
CA GLY A 71 10.43 -6.71 9.26
C GLY A 71 9.17 -5.94 8.85
N PRO A 72 7.97 -6.39 9.26
CA PRO A 72 6.72 -5.74 8.91
C PRO A 72 6.63 -4.29 9.40
N LEU A 73 6.16 -3.39 8.53
CA LEU A 73 6.03 -1.96 8.84
C LEU A 73 4.57 -1.52 8.84
N ALA A 74 4.14 -0.90 9.92
CA ALA A 74 2.89 -0.14 9.95
C ALA A 74 3.12 1.19 9.21
N VAL A 75 2.36 1.43 8.15
CA VAL A 75 2.52 2.61 7.30
C VAL A 75 1.17 3.22 6.93
N SER A 76 1.17 4.53 6.71
CA SER A 76 0.13 5.28 6.02
C SER A 76 0.64 5.78 4.67
N SER A 77 -0.22 6.42 3.89
CA SER A 77 0.24 7.19 2.73
C SER A 77 1.12 8.37 3.16
N ALA A 78 2.14 8.68 2.37
CA ALA A 78 3.09 9.77 2.65
C ALA A 78 2.48 11.11 2.22
N ASN A 79 1.60 11.67 3.04
CA ASN A 79 0.98 12.97 2.81
C ASN A 79 0.49 13.58 4.11
N ARG A 80 0.27 14.89 4.12
CA ARG A 80 -0.50 15.54 5.18
C ARG A 80 -1.97 15.15 5.05
N THR A 81 -2.68 15.06 6.17
CA THR A 81 -4.12 14.77 6.19
C THR A 81 -4.88 15.72 5.26
N GLY A 82 -5.75 15.16 4.40
CA GLY A 82 -6.53 15.92 3.42
C GLY A 82 -5.79 16.30 2.14
N ARG A 83 -4.49 16.00 2.02
CA ARG A 83 -3.72 16.20 0.78
C ARG A 83 -3.66 14.91 -0.06
N PRO A 84 -3.45 15.01 -1.38
CA PRO A 84 -3.15 13.86 -2.22
C PRO A 84 -1.92 13.11 -1.73
N SER A 85 -1.94 11.78 -1.84
CA SER A 85 -0.78 10.94 -1.53
C SER A 85 0.39 11.28 -2.45
N ALA A 86 1.59 11.43 -1.88
CA ALA A 86 2.79 11.61 -2.67
C ALA A 86 3.10 10.34 -3.48
N THR A 87 3.51 10.54 -4.73
CA THR A 87 3.95 9.48 -5.64
C THR A 87 5.46 9.50 -5.87
N THR A 88 6.14 10.56 -5.45
CA THR A 88 7.60 10.69 -5.49
C THR A 88 8.15 11.12 -4.13
N ALA A 89 9.43 10.83 -3.86
CA ALA A 89 10.08 11.26 -2.63
C ALA A 89 10.12 12.79 -2.50
N GLN A 90 10.24 13.52 -3.62
CA GLN A 90 10.21 14.98 -3.60
C GLN A 90 8.84 15.51 -3.18
N GLU A 91 7.74 14.97 -3.72
CA GLU A 91 6.38 15.34 -3.30
C GLU A 91 6.15 15.03 -1.81
N ALA A 92 6.70 13.92 -1.31
CA ALA A 92 6.61 13.56 0.10
C ALA A 92 7.39 14.57 0.96
N PHE A 93 8.61 14.94 0.55
CA PHE A 93 9.42 15.94 1.24
C PHE A 93 8.76 17.32 1.25
N ASP A 94 8.21 17.76 0.13
CA ASP A 94 7.48 19.04 0.03
C ASP A 94 6.27 19.08 0.99
N GLN A 95 5.66 17.92 1.26
CA GLN A 95 4.53 17.81 2.17
C GLN A 95 4.93 17.62 3.64
N LEU A 96 5.95 16.81 3.95
CA LEU A 96 6.23 16.37 5.31
C LEU A 96 7.46 17.07 5.91
N GLY A 97 8.40 17.52 5.08
CA GLY A 97 9.60 18.24 5.48
C GLY A 97 10.35 17.54 6.62
N ASP A 98 10.74 18.32 7.63
CA ASP A 98 11.51 17.83 8.77
C ASP A 98 10.69 16.99 9.78
N ALA A 99 9.40 16.74 9.52
CA ALA A 99 8.59 15.84 10.35
C ALA A 99 8.92 14.35 10.11
N VAL A 100 9.74 14.05 9.11
CA VAL A 100 10.20 12.71 8.75
C VAL A 100 11.72 12.73 8.68
N ASP A 101 12.37 11.83 9.42
CA ASP A 101 13.82 11.77 9.51
C ASP A 101 14.49 11.27 8.22
N VAL A 102 13.81 10.39 7.48
CA VAL A 102 14.39 9.65 6.34
C VAL A 102 13.41 9.57 5.16
N TYR A 103 13.92 9.93 3.98
CA TYR A 103 13.23 9.76 2.70
C TYR A 103 14.02 8.78 1.83
N LEU A 104 13.34 7.80 1.26
CA LEU A 104 13.92 6.84 0.31
C LEU A 104 13.36 7.11 -1.09
N ASP A 105 14.22 7.50 -2.02
CA ASP A 105 13.84 7.75 -3.41
C ASP A 105 14.01 6.49 -4.26
N ALA A 106 12.89 5.84 -4.57
CA ALA A 106 12.79 4.69 -5.46
C ALA A 106 12.08 5.03 -6.79
N GLY A 107 12.05 6.31 -7.17
CA GLY A 107 11.32 6.79 -8.34
C GLY A 107 9.82 6.97 -8.11
N THR A 108 9.04 7.00 -9.19
CA THR A 108 7.60 7.22 -9.13
C THR A 108 6.85 5.95 -8.75
N ALA A 109 6.17 5.99 -7.60
CA ALA A 109 5.29 4.93 -7.15
C ALA A 109 4.09 4.74 -8.09
N GLY A 110 3.53 3.53 -8.14
CA GLY A 110 2.31 3.25 -8.93
C GLY A 110 2.52 2.97 -10.42
N THR A 111 3.75 3.13 -10.93
CA THR A 111 4.07 2.95 -12.36
C THR A 111 4.12 1.48 -12.82
N GLY A 112 4.29 0.52 -11.89
CA GLY A 112 4.38 -0.91 -12.20
C GLY A 112 3.07 -1.62 -12.54
N TYR A 113 1.91 -0.97 -12.35
CA TYR A 113 0.60 -1.60 -12.54
C TYR A 113 0.11 -1.47 -14.00
N GLY A 114 0.73 -2.23 -14.91
CA GLY A 114 0.46 -2.17 -16.35
C GLY A 114 -0.96 -2.58 -16.78
N ASP A 115 -1.60 -3.50 -16.04
CA ASP A 115 -2.94 -4.02 -16.34
C ASP A 115 -4.07 -3.24 -15.64
N ARG A 116 -3.78 -2.03 -15.17
CA ARG A 116 -4.76 -1.23 -14.43
C ARG A 116 -5.88 -0.72 -15.34
N PRO A 117 -7.16 -0.80 -14.92
CA PRO A 117 -8.24 -0.12 -15.64
C PRO A 117 -8.00 1.39 -15.76
N ALA A 118 -8.34 1.94 -16.93
CA ALA A 118 -8.28 3.38 -17.17
C ALA A 118 -9.19 4.11 -16.17
N GLY A 119 -8.66 5.14 -15.49
CA GLY A 119 -9.40 5.90 -14.49
C GLY A 119 -9.51 5.26 -13.10
N ALA A 120 -8.92 4.09 -12.84
CA ALA A 120 -8.88 3.52 -11.49
C ALA A 120 -8.06 4.37 -10.50
N SER A 121 -8.08 4.03 -9.21
CA SER A 121 -7.17 4.62 -8.23
C SER A 121 -5.77 3.99 -8.35
N GLU A 122 -4.71 4.77 -8.11
CA GLU A 122 -3.31 4.28 -8.07
C GLU A 122 -2.98 3.57 -6.76
N SER A 123 -3.91 3.62 -5.81
CA SER A 123 -3.80 2.94 -4.53
C SER A 123 -4.12 1.45 -4.63
N SER A 124 -3.72 0.68 -3.63
CA SER A 124 -4.08 -0.74 -3.55
C SER A 124 -5.60 -0.94 -3.48
N THR A 125 -6.09 -2.04 -4.03
CA THR A 125 -7.44 -2.52 -3.74
C THR A 125 -7.46 -3.07 -2.33
N ILE A 126 -8.43 -2.68 -1.51
CA ILE A 126 -8.58 -3.18 -0.14
C ILE A 126 -9.81 -4.09 -0.11
N ILE A 127 -9.60 -5.33 0.34
CA ILE A 127 -10.67 -6.27 0.61
C ILE A 127 -10.75 -6.61 2.09
N ASP A 128 -11.96 -6.83 2.56
CA ASP A 128 -12.27 -7.38 3.87
C ASP A 128 -12.56 -8.86 3.73
N ALA A 129 -11.72 -9.67 4.36
CA ALA A 129 -11.79 -11.12 4.39
C ALA A 129 -12.09 -11.68 5.78
N THR A 130 -12.40 -10.82 6.76
CA THR A 130 -12.69 -11.23 8.14
C THR A 130 -13.85 -12.22 8.20
N ALA A 131 -14.89 -11.98 7.40
CA ALA A 131 -16.08 -12.83 7.33
C ALA A 131 -15.80 -14.24 6.82
N LEU A 132 -14.72 -14.48 6.06
CA LEU A 132 -14.35 -15.83 5.57
C LEU A 132 -13.95 -16.79 6.70
N SER A 133 -13.73 -16.28 7.92
CA SER A 133 -13.48 -17.11 9.10
C SER A 133 -14.75 -17.81 9.61
N PHE A 134 -15.92 -17.46 9.08
CA PHE A 134 -17.22 -17.99 9.47
C PHE A 134 -17.86 -18.74 8.30
N ASP A 135 -18.67 -19.75 8.62
CA ASP A 135 -19.40 -20.52 7.60
C ASP A 135 -20.37 -19.63 6.82
N GLY A 136 -20.34 -19.76 5.48
CA GLY A 136 -21.09 -18.89 4.56
C GLY A 136 -20.56 -17.46 4.44
N GLY A 137 -19.37 -17.16 4.96
CA GLY A 137 -18.71 -15.86 4.84
C GLY A 137 -18.37 -15.45 3.40
N THR A 138 -18.37 -14.15 3.14
CA THR A 138 -18.03 -13.58 1.82
C THR A 138 -17.00 -12.46 1.95
N LEU A 139 -16.27 -12.21 0.86
CA LEU A 139 -15.38 -11.07 0.71
C LEU A 139 -16.17 -9.79 0.44
N ARG A 140 -15.61 -8.65 0.88
CA ARG A 140 -16.12 -7.33 0.54
C ARG A 140 -15.00 -6.42 0.07
N ILE A 141 -15.20 -5.70 -1.03
CA ILE A 141 -14.27 -4.65 -1.45
C ILE A 141 -14.55 -3.40 -0.60
N LEU A 142 -13.55 -2.94 0.15
CA LEU A 142 -13.62 -1.70 0.94
C LEU A 142 -13.20 -0.48 0.13
N ARG A 143 -12.24 -0.69 -0.78
CA ARG A 143 -11.73 0.34 -1.67
C ARG A 143 -11.31 -0.30 -2.98
N GLN A 144 -11.88 0.17 -4.08
CA GLN A 144 -11.41 -0.19 -5.42
C GLN A 144 -10.09 0.52 -5.72
N GLY A 145 -9.07 -0.25 -6.10
CA GLY A 145 -7.74 0.22 -6.45
C GLY A 145 -7.24 -0.40 -7.74
N VAL A 146 -5.93 -0.65 -7.81
CA VAL A 146 -5.27 -1.17 -9.02
C VAL A 146 -5.70 -2.60 -9.42
N VAL A 147 -6.16 -3.42 -8.46
CA VAL A 147 -6.68 -4.78 -8.73
C VAL A 147 -8.20 -4.74 -8.89
N SER A 148 -8.71 -5.07 -10.07
CA SER A 148 -10.15 -5.00 -10.34
C SER A 148 -10.97 -6.07 -9.61
N ALA A 149 -12.23 -5.77 -9.31
CA ALA A 149 -13.18 -6.75 -8.77
C ALA A 149 -13.30 -8.00 -9.67
N VAL A 150 -13.22 -7.81 -10.99
CA VAL A 150 -13.22 -8.92 -11.96
C VAL A 150 -12.04 -9.86 -11.73
N ARG A 151 -10.83 -9.33 -11.59
CA ARG A 151 -9.62 -10.13 -11.33
C ARG A 151 -9.70 -10.85 -9.99
N ILE A 152 -10.22 -10.21 -8.96
CA ILE A 152 -10.42 -10.85 -7.65
C ILE A 152 -11.41 -12.01 -7.77
N ARG A 153 -12.52 -11.81 -8.50
CA ARG A 153 -13.53 -12.85 -8.74
C ARG A 153 -13.02 -14.02 -9.58
N GLU A 154 -12.09 -13.79 -10.51
CA GLU A 154 -11.44 -14.87 -11.26
C GLU A 154 -10.70 -15.87 -10.34
N VAL A 155 -10.22 -15.40 -9.18
CA VAL A 155 -9.54 -16.25 -8.20
C VAL A 155 -10.54 -16.92 -7.26
N VAL A 156 -11.43 -16.15 -6.63
CA VAL A 156 -12.26 -16.63 -5.51
C VAL A 156 -13.71 -16.95 -5.87
N GLY A 157 -14.11 -16.72 -7.12
CA GLY A 157 -15.45 -17.02 -7.62
C GLY A 157 -16.56 -16.37 -6.79
N GLY A 158 -17.54 -17.19 -6.39
CA GLY A 158 -18.73 -16.74 -5.67
C GLY A 158 -18.49 -16.23 -4.23
N LEU A 159 -17.26 -16.33 -3.71
CA LEU A 159 -16.92 -15.74 -2.42
C LEU A 159 -16.95 -14.20 -2.47
N LEU A 160 -16.81 -13.60 -3.65
CA LEU A 160 -17.04 -12.17 -3.87
C LEU A 160 -18.40 -11.98 -4.57
N PRO A 161 -19.47 -11.60 -3.84
CA PRO A 161 -20.80 -11.45 -4.40
C PRO A 161 -20.87 -10.31 -5.43
N ASP A 162 -21.85 -10.39 -6.34
CA ASP A 162 -22.11 -9.35 -7.33
C ASP A 162 -22.75 -8.11 -6.69
N GLY A 163 -22.33 -6.92 -7.11
CA GLY A 163 -22.89 -5.64 -6.62
C GLY A 163 -22.15 -5.00 -5.44
N THR A 164 -20.98 -5.50 -5.03
CA THR A 164 -20.16 -4.86 -3.98
C THR A 164 -19.33 -3.66 -4.46
N ASP A 165 -19.51 -3.21 -5.71
CA ASP A 165 -18.77 -2.08 -6.28
C ASP A 165 -19.22 -0.71 -5.69
N ASP A 166 -20.39 -0.64 -5.04
CA ASP A 166 -21.06 0.63 -4.68
C ASP A 166 -21.08 0.97 -3.17
N ALA A 167 -20.36 0.25 -2.30
CA ALA A 167 -20.28 0.64 -0.88
C ALA A 167 -19.27 1.78 -0.64
N VAL A 168 -19.37 2.87 -1.41
CA VAL A 168 -18.79 4.16 -1.07
C VAL A 168 -19.56 4.70 0.13
N THR A 169 -19.00 4.53 1.34
CA THR A 169 -19.51 5.25 2.51
C THR A 169 -19.03 6.69 2.42
N THR A 170 -19.77 7.52 1.69
CA THR A 170 -19.68 8.98 1.80
C THR A 170 -20.24 9.34 3.17
N GLY A 171 -19.37 9.57 4.15
CA GLY A 171 -19.74 10.25 5.38
C GLY A 171 -20.02 11.72 5.09
N ASP A 172 -21.21 12.01 4.55
CA ASP A 172 -21.80 13.33 4.59
C ASP A 172 -22.65 13.40 5.86
N THR A 173 -22.22 14.21 6.82
CA THR A 173 -23.09 14.66 7.90
C THR A 173 -23.22 16.16 7.73
N THR A 174 -24.18 16.55 6.90
CA THR A 174 -24.74 17.88 6.86
C THR A 174 -25.67 18.05 8.06
N GLU A 175 -25.26 18.86 9.04
CA GLU A 175 -26.19 19.54 9.93
C GLU A 175 -25.90 21.05 9.84
N THR A 176 -26.94 21.80 9.50
CA THR A 176 -26.91 23.19 9.05
C THR A 176 -27.52 24.10 10.12
N SER A 177 -26.88 25.27 10.30
CA SER A 177 -27.40 26.54 10.85
C SER A 177 -27.63 26.63 12.37
N GLN A 178 -27.36 27.73 13.09
CA GLN A 178 -26.99 29.13 12.80
C GLN A 178 -26.66 29.77 14.17
N ASP A 179 -25.71 30.72 14.26
CA ASP A 179 -26.03 32.16 14.47
C ASP A 179 -24.82 33.03 14.92
N SER A 180 -24.68 34.17 14.23
CA SER A 180 -24.18 35.51 14.60
C SER A 180 -22.76 35.79 15.17
N ALA A 181 -21.92 36.32 14.26
CA ALA A 181 -21.31 37.66 14.25
C ALA A 181 -20.29 38.13 15.33
N SER A 182 -19.02 38.34 14.93
CA SER A 182 -18.38 39.68 14.70
C SER A 182 -16.85 39.67 14.87
N SER A 183 -16.14 40.29 13.91
CA SER A 183 -14.82 40.98 14.02
C SER A 183 -13.58 40.10 14.27
N GLU A 184 -12.42 40.15 13.59
CA GLU A 184 -11.66 41.11 12.76
C GLU A 184 -10.74 40.33 11.79
N PRO A 185 -10.14 40.94 10.73
CA PRO A 185 -9.30 40.21 9.78
C PRO A 185 -7.89 39.99 10.35
N VAL A 186 -7.46 38.73 10.46
CA VAL A 186 -6.05 38.38 10.68
C VAL A 186 -5.37 38.26 9.33
N GLU A 187 -4.41 39.18 9.10
CA GLU A 187 -3.49 39.19 7.97
C GLU A 187 -2.88 37.81 7.71
N ALA A 188 -3.02 37.36 6.47
CA ALA A 188 -2.23 36.28 5.93
C ALA A 188 -0.75 36.72 5.92
N GLN A 189 0.06 36.09 6.75
CA GLN A 189 1.50 36.08 6.57
C GLN A 189 1.83 35.01 5.54
N ASP A 190 1.81 35.44 4.28
CA ASP A 190 2.55 34.84 3.20
C ASP A 190 4.03 35.20 3.41
N GLU A 191 4.88 34.19 3.61
CA GLU A 191 6.31 34.16 3.22
C GLU A 191 6.99 32.91 3.80
N ALA A 192 7.05 31.85 2.99
CA ALA A 192 8.28 31.07 2.83
C ALA A 192 8.25 30.42 1.45
N ALA A 193 9.04 31.00 0.53
CA ALA A 193 9.38 30.42 -0.76
C ALA A 193 9.83 28.95 -0.60
N PRO A 194 9.63 28.07 -1.60
CA PRO A 194 9.99 26.67 -1.51
C PRO A 194 11.46 26.54 -1.13
N SER A 195 11.74 25.86 -0.02
CA SER A 195 13.12 25.57 0.41
C SER A 195 13.85 24.90 -0.75
N ALA A 196 15.05 25.37 -1.03
CA ALA A 196 15.90 24.86 -2.10
C ALA A 196 15.90 23.32 -2.11
N ARG A 197 15.85 22.74 -3.32
CA ARG A 197 15.90 21.29 -3.52
C ARG A 197 17.04 20.70 -2.70
N PRO A 198 16.78 19.74 -1.81
CA PRO A 198 17.84 19.12 -1.03
C PRO A 198 18.80 18.36 -1.96
N ASP A 199 20.09 18.33 -1.60
CA ASP A 199 21.19 17.84 -2.43
C ASP A 199 21.00 16.39 -2.92
N TRP A 200 20.28 15.57 -2.13
CA TRP A 200 19.93 14.19 -2.48
C TRP A 200 19.03 14.08 -3.72
N ALA A 201 18.17 15.06 -4.00
CA ALA A 201 17.31 15.07 -5.19
C ALA A 201 18.09 15.34 -6.49
N SER A 202 19.37 15.73 -6.38
CA SER A 202 20.21 16.12 -7.51
C SER A 202 21.25 15.05 -7.90
N GLY A 203 21.41 13.97 -7.13
CA GLY A 203 22.48 13.02 -7.42
C GLY A 203 22.47 11.71 -6.63
N ALA A 204 21.55 10.80 -6.94
CA ALA A 204 21.77 9.34 -7.01
C ALA A 204 20.42 8.64 -7.19
N ARG A 205 20.05 8.33 -8.43
CA ARG A 205 19.03 7.29 -8.67
C ARG A 205 19.70 5.94 -8.44
N LEU A 206 19.08 5.06 -7.67
CA LEU A 206 19.40 3.64 -7.72
C LEU A 206 19.07 3.16 -9.15
N GLN A 207 20.09 3.07 -10.01
CA GLN A 207 19.95 2.56 -11.37
C GLN A 207 19.84 1.04 -11.31
N ASP A 208 18.93 0.46 -12.10
CA ASP A 208 18.91 -0.97 -12.37
C ASP A 208 20.29 -1.42 -12.86
N GLY A 209 20.95 -2.29 -12.09
CA GLY A 209 22.21 -2.91 -12.48
C GLY A 209 22.02 -3.82 -13.70
N PRO A 210 22.99 -3.91 -14.63
CA PRO A 210 22.85 -4.75 -15.81
C PRO A 210 22.81 -6.23 -15.43
N ALA A 211 21.89 -6.96 -16.07
CA ALA A 211 21.76 -8.41 -15.98
C ALA A 211 23.11 -9.10 -16.22
N ALA A 212 23.54 -9.89 -15.24
CA ALA A 212 24.72 -10.74 -15.35
C ALA A 212 24.44 -11.90 -16.32
N SER A 213 24.82 -11.73 -17.59
CA SER A 213 24.93 -12.84 -18.54
C SER A 213 26.27 -13.54 -18.32
N GLY A 214 26.26 -14.56 -17.47
CA GLY A 214 27.35 -15.51 -17.35
C GLY A 214 27.53 -16.29 -18.65
N THR A 215 28.70 -16.19 -19.27
CA THR A 215 29.12 -17.13 -20.31
C THR A 215 30.15 -18.08 -19.70
N ALA A 216 29.79 -19.36 -19.73
CA ALA A 216 30.51 -20.46 -19.12
C ALA A 216 31.93 -20.64 -19.66
N ARG A 217 32.85 -21.02 -18.75
CA ARG A 217 34.13 -21.66 -19.09
C ARG A 217 33.87 -23.03 -19.74
N PRO A 218 34.58 -23.42 -20.80
CA PRO A 218 34.80 -24.83 -21.10
C PRO A 218 36.09 -25.30 -20.42
N ASP A 219 35.97 -26.36 -19.63
CA ASP A 219 37.11 -27.13 -19.14
C ASP A 219 37.06 -28.55 -19.72
N SER A 220 38.26 -29.08 -19.97
CA SER A 220 38.66 -30.47 -20.18
C SER A 220 38.76 -31.05 -21.61
N ALA A 221 40.03 -31.35 -21.95
CA ALA A 221 40.63 -32.11 -23.07
C ALA A 221 40.38 -33.65 -22.94
N PRO A 222 41.17 -34.59 -23.53
CA PRO A 222 42.15 -34.61 -24.66
C PRO A 222 41.90 -35.78 -25.67
N GLY A 223 42.71 -35.94 -26.72
CA GLY A 223 42.91 -37.26 -27.37
C GLY A 223 43.24 -37.28 -28.87
N GLU A 224 44.48 -37.70 -29.15
CA GLU A 224 45.09 -38.29 -30.38
C GLU A 224 45.16 -37.50 -31.71
#